data_AF-A0A8J3RZJ5-F1
#
_entry.id   AF-A0A8J3RZJ5-F1
#
_cell.length_a   1.000
_cell.length_b   1.000
_cell.length_c   1.000
_cell.angle_alpha   90.00
_cell.angle_beta   90.00
_cell.angle_gamma   90.00
#
_symmetry.space_group_name_H-M   'P 1'
#
loop_
_entity.id
_entity.type
_entity.pdbx_description
1 polymer ?
#
loop_
_entity_poly.entity_id
_entity_poly.type
_entity_poly.pdbx_seq_one_letter_code
_entity_poly.pdbx_strand_id
1 'polypeptide(L)'
;MRSDLHSGRTLVATLATALATVLPAGAAHAAPRPTPVPAAPWVKEFSIPSNEITESSGLYASRLHPGVFWTHNDGPGEPVIYAVNEKGITEAAIRLEGATAIDTEAIGGFVDSRGNAMLFLADIGDNEKTRVKGVTIFALPEPSSLSSTKAKAESYQLVYPDGPHDAEALLVHPQTGNLYIVTKSPSGGAVYAAPTALVPGVTNRMEHIAPVPHVISDGVLNAGGQMFLRGYNKVRVFSDITGKLLETIPAPKQPQGESLTIGADGRSLFAGSEGAKSAVFRLPLPEELAAAPVRVPSPPPEVPAGQPDGETSTAYPSEWLWVGGLLAGAVVIAALAPLARRRRARLASSAESDSTVALVSQREN
;
A
#
# COMPACT_ATOMS: atom_id res chain seq x y z
N MET A 1 -12.09 25.79 103.56
CA MET A 1 -10.76 25.69 104.22
C MET A 1 -9.77 25.26 103.14
N ARG A 2 -8.99 26.20 102.62
CA ARG A 2 -7.53 26.30 102.82
C ARG A 2 -6.80 24.98 102.58
N SER A 3 -6.06 24.90 101.48
CA SER A 3 -4.59 24.83 101.53
C SER A 3 -4.01 24.78 100.12
N ASP A 4 -3.17 25.77 99.82
CA ASP A 4 -2.23 25.83 98.71
C ASP A 4 -1.32 24.58 98.67
N LEU A 5 -0.76 24.26 97.50
CA LEU A 5 0.70 24.28 97.30
C LEU A 5 1.05 24.16 95.80
N HIS A 6 1.96 25.03 95.39
CA HIS A 6 2.63 25.04 94.08
C HIS A 6 3.45 23.76 93.85
N SER A 7 3.48 23.27 92.60
CA SER A 7 4.71 22.70 92.05
C SER A 7 4.64 22.65 90.52
N GLY A 8 5.55 23.37 89.87
CA GLY A 8 5.71 23.36 88.41
C GLY A 8 6.27 22.03 87.92
N ARG A 9 5.84 21.61 86.72
CA ARG A 9 6.48 20.54 85.95
C ARG A 9 6.53 20.94 84.47
N THR A 10 7.71 21.42 84.11
CA THR A 10 8.43 21.34 82.83
C THR A 10 7.80 20.43 81.77
N LEU A 11 7.43 21.00 80.62
CA LEU A 11 7.23 20.26 79.37
C LEU A 11 8.59 19.73 78.89
N VAL A 12 8.76 18.42 78.87
CA VAL A 12 9.83 17.76 78.11
C VAL A 12 9.20 17.23 76.83
N ALA A 13 9.43 17.95 75.72
CA ALA A 13 9.09 17.48 74.39
C ALA A 13 10.15 16.46 73.94
N THR A 14 9.76 15.21 73.82
CA THR A 14 10.61 14.12 73.31
C THR A 14 10.78 14.30 71.80
N LEU A 15 11.96 14.72 71.36
CA LEU A 15 12.34 14.79 69.95
C LEU A 15 12.72 13.37 69.49
N ALA A 16 11.82 12.69 68.77
CA ALA A 16 12.13 11.41 68.13
C ALA A 16 12.87 11.67 66.81
N THR A 17 14.18 11.45 66.79
CA THR A 17 15.02 11.51 65.59
C THR A 17 14.74 10.28 64.73
N ALA A 18 13.95 10.43 63.66
CA ALA A 18 13.79 9.39 62.64
C ALA A 18 15.03 9.40 61.73
N LEU A 19 15.86 8.36 61.85
CA LEU A 19 17.01 8.14 60.97
C LEU A 19 16.49 7.56 59.65
N ALA A 20 16.35 8.40 58.61
CA ALA A 20 16.02 7.93 57.27
C ALA A 20 17.27 7.28 56.64
N THR A 21 17.27 5.95 56.54
CA THR A 21 18.25 5.21 55.76
C THR A 21 17.99 5.45 54.27
N VAL A 22 18.82 6.27 53.62
CA VAL A 22 18.85 6.42 52.17
C VAL A 22 19.51 5.17 51.60
N LEU A 23 18.72 4.26 51.03
CA LEU A 23 19.24 3.19 50.19
C LEU A 23 19.72 3.80 48.86
N PRO A 24 20.94 3.51 48.39
CA PRO A 24 21.35 3.92 47.05
C PRO A 24 20.45 3.20 46.04
N ALA A 25 19.71 3.97 45.23
CA ALA A 25 19.01 3.46 44.08
C ALA A 25 20.05 2.81 43.15
N GLY A 26 20.01 1.48 43.05
CA GLY A 26 20.85 0.74 42.13
C GLY A 26 20.63 1.29 40.73
N ALA A 27 21.69 1.80 40.11
CA ALA A 27 21.67 2.20 38.71
C ALA A 27 21.25 0.98 37.89
N ALA A 28 20.00 0.98 37.41
CA ALA A 28 19.56 0.01 36.41
C ALA A 28 20.54 0.12 35.25
N HIS A 29 21.33 -0.93 35.05
CA HIS A 29 22.17 -1.04 33.86
C HIS A 29 21.22 -1.02 32.67
N ALA A 30 21.14 0.14 32.00
CA ALA A 30 20.49 0.23 30.72
C ALA A 30 21.18 -0.79 29.82
N ALA A 31 20.41 -1.75 29.30
CA ALA A 31 20.91 -2.66 28.29
C ALA A 31 21.59 -1.82 27.19
N PRO A 32 22.78 -2.21 26.72
CA PRO A 32 23.45 -1.48 25.64
C PRO A 32 22.47 -1.35 24.48
N ARG A 33 22.25 -0.13 23.99
CA ARG A 33 21.47 0.06 22.77
C ARG A 33 22.12 -0.79 21.68
N PRO A 34 21.34 -1.57 20.90
CA PRO A 34 21.89 -2.25 19.75
C PRO A 34 22.62 -1.22 18.88
N THR A 35 23.89 -1.49 18.58
CA THR A 35 24.64 -0.71 17.61
C THR A 35 23.87 -0.74 16.29
N PRO A 36 23.55 0.41 15.68
CA PRO A 36 22.91 0.42 14.37
C PRO A 36 23.78 -0.36 13.39
N VAL A 37 23.24 -1.45 12.83
CA VAL A 37 23.87 -2.11 11.69
C VAL A 37 23.87 -1.07 10.56
N PRO A 38 25.01 -0.77 9.91
CA PRO A 38 25.01 0.15 8.78
C PRO A 38 24.05 -0.38 7.72
N ALA A 39 23.06 0.42 7.32
CA ALA A 39 22.18 0.07 6.22
C ALA A 39 23.04 -0.23 4.99
N ALA A 40 22.76 -1.34 4.31
CA ALA A 40 23.45 -1.68 3.08
C ALA A 40 23.36 -0.51 2.08
N PRO A 41 24.40 -0.21 1.29
CA PRO A 41 24.29 0.83 0.27
C PRO A 41 23.44 0.35 -0.89
N TRP A 42 22.83 1.29 -1.61
CA TRP A 42 22.29 1.02 -2.94
C TRP A 42 23.43 0.67 -3.90
N VAL A 43 23.27 -0.43 -4.63
CA VAL A 43 24.20 -0.88 -5.66
C VAL A 43 23.47 -0.86 -7.00
N LYS A 44 24.11 -0.36 -8.06
CA LYS A 44 23.54 -0.48 -9.41
C LYS A 44 23.47 -1.96 -9.77
N GLU A 45 22.26 -2.45 -10.05
CA GLU A 45 22.05 -3.83 -10.48
C GLU A 45 22.22 -3.95 -11.99
N PHE A 46 21.43 -3.17 -12.75
CA PHE A 46 21.47 -3.15 -14.21
C PHE A 46 21.05 -1.78 -14.77
N SER A 47 21.15 -1.64 -16.08
CA SER A 47 20.58 -0.52 -16.84
C SER A 47 19.62 -1.07 -17.89
N ILE A 48 18.65 -0.27 -18.32
CA ILE A 48 17.69 -0.64 -19.36
C ILE A 48 18.12 -0.01 -20.70
N PRO A 49 18.96 -0.66 -21.52
CA PRO A 49 19.51 -0.07 -22.75
C PRO A 49 18.50 0.05 -23.90
N SER A 50 17.30 -0.51 -23.76
CA SER A 50 16.28 -0.51 -24.82
C SER A 50 15.91 0.91 -25.22
N ASN A 51 15.87 1.19 -26.52
CA ASN A 51 15.40 2.47 -27.04
C ASN A 51 13.87 2.58 -27.02
N GLU A 52 13.15 1.49 -26.77
CA GLU A 52 11.69 1.49 -26.60
C GLU A 52 11.28 1.85 -25.17
N ILE A 53 12.21 1.84 -24.21
CA ILE A 53 11.94 2.15 -22.80
C ILE A 53 12.72 3.41 -22.46
N THR A 54 12.08 4.56 -22.60
CA THR A 54 12.69 5.88 -22.39
C THR A 54 12.21 6.57 -21.12
N GLU A 55 11.04 6.18 -20.62
CA GLU A 55 10.34 6.86 -19.52
C GLU A 55 9.82 5.81 -18.54
N SER A 56 10.67 4.83 -18.17
CA SER A 56 10.30 3.77 -17.23
C SER A 56 9.69 4.34 -15.94
N SER A 57 8.39 4.15 -15.77
CA SER A 57 7.62 4.54 -14.58
C SER A 57 6.95 3.29 -14.01
N GLY A 58 7.06 3.06 -12.70
CA GLY A 58 6.69 1.80 -12.06
C GLY A 58 7.63 0.61 -12.31
N LEU A 59 7.63 -0.36 -11.38
CA LEU A 59 8.37 -1.62 -11.54
C LEU A 59 7.69 -2.75 -10.76
N TYR A 60 7.56 -3.93 -11.35
CA TYR A 60 7.07 -5.13 -10.68
C TYR A 60 8.03 -6.30 -10.88
N ALA A 61 8.63 -6.81 -9.80
CA ALA A 61 9.42 -8.04 -9.85
C ALA A 61 8.48 -9.24 -10.06
N SER A 62 8.63 -9.91 -11.21
CA SER A 62 7.81 -11.05 -11.57
C SER A 62 7.98 -12.19 -10.58
N ARG A 63 6.85 -12.80 -10.20
CA ARG A 63 6.85 -14.07 -9.45
C ARG A 63 6.77 -15.29 -10.36
N LEU A 64 6.32 -15.11 -11.60
CA LEU A 64 6.19 -16.17 -12.60
C LEU A 64 7.51 -16.42 -13.35
N HIS A 65 8.30 -15.38 -13.54
CA HIS A 65 9.58 -15.37 -14.23
C HIS A 65 10.66 -14.83 -13.29
N PRO A 66 11.31 -15.68 -12.48
CA PRO A 66 12.38 -15.25 -11.59
C PRO A 66 13.49 -14.50 -12.34
N GLY A 67 13.89 -13.33 -11.82
CA GLY A 67 14.90 -12.46 -12.43
C GLY A 67 14.36 -11.52 -13.52
N VAL A 68 13.03 -11.44 -13.67
CA VAL A 68 12.36 -10.52 -14.61
C VAL A 68 11.59 -9.44 -13.87
N PHE A 69 11.64 -8.24 -14.41
CA PHE A 69 10.92 -7.07 -13.94
C PHE A 69 10.02 -6.54 -15.04
N TRP A 70 8.75 -6.29 -14.72
CA TRP A 70 7.80 -5.63 -15.59
C TRP A 70 7.84 -4.12 -15.37
N THR A 71 7.87 -3.34 -16.45
CA THR A 71 7.83 -1.87 -16.44
C THR A 71 6.98 -1.34 -17.61
N HIS A 72 6.69 -0.04 -17.65
CA HIS A 72 6.08 0.66 -18.78
C HIS A 72 6.73 2.04 -18.96
N ASN A 73 6.47 2.70 -20.09
CA ASN A 73 6.76 4.12 -20.19
C ASN A 73 5.62 4.94 -19.58
N ASP A 74 5.96 6.08 -19.00
CA ASP A 74 5.01 7.10 -18.60
C ASP A 74 4.25 7.69 -19.81
N GLY A 75 3.02 8.13 -19.58
CA GLY A 75 2.30 9.00 -20.50
C GLY A 75 1.16 8.36 -21.30
N PRO A 76 0.68 9.07 -22.35
CA PRO A 76 -0.52 8.71 -23.09
C PRO A 76 -0.28 7.67 -24.19
N GLY A 77 -1.37 7.08 -24.66
CA GLY A 77 -1.41 6.33 -25.92
C GLY A 77 -1.81 4.87 -25.77
N GLU A 78 -1.36 4.04 -26.70
CA GLU A 78 -1.58 2.59 -26.63
C GLU A 78 -0.59 1.99 -25.60
N PRO A 79 -1.07 1.44 -24.47
CA PRO A 79 -0.17 1.04 -23.40
C PRO A 79 0.67 -0.19 -23.78
N VAL A 80 1.95 -0.16 -23.41
CA VAL A 80 2.88 -1.28 -23.59
C VAL A 80 3.59 -1.56 -22.27
N ILE A 81 3.61 -2.81 -21.87
CA ILE A 81 4.40 -3.29 -20.73
C ILE A 81 5.57 -4.13 -21.22
N TYR A 82 6.72 -3.97 -20.58
CA TYR A 82 7.99 -4.59 -21.00
C TYR A 82 8.52 -5.50 -19.89
N ALA A 83 8.92 -6.72 -20.24
CA ALA A 83 9.69 -7.60 -19.38
C ALA A 83 11.17 -7.34 -19.59
N VAL A 84 11.88 -6.98 -18.52
CA VAL A 84 13.33 -6.73 -18.52
C VAL A 84 13.99 -7.66 -17.52
N ASN A 85 15.01 -8.41 -17.95
CA ASN A 85 15.73 -9.31 -17.04
C ASN A 85 16.82 -8.59 -16.24
N GLU A 86 17.46 -9.29 -15.31
CA GLU A 86 18.57 -8.78 -14.45
C GLU A 86 19.81 -8.30 -15.22
N LYS A 87 19.90 -8.52 -16.54
CA LYS A 87 20.96 -7.96 -17.40
C LYS A 87 20.51 -6.70 -18.13
N GLY A 88 19.28 -6.24 -17.91
CA GLY A 88 18.67 -5.13 -18.62
C GLY A 88 18.08 -5.50 -19.98
N ILE A 89 18.10 -6.77 -20.38
CA ILE A 89 17.63 -7.18 -21.71
C ILE A 89 16.10 -7.23 -21.69
N THR A 90 15.47 -6.57 -22.66
CA THR A 90 14.02 -6.66 -22.88
C THR A 90 13.68 -7.99 -23.54
N GLU A 91 12.97 -8.86 -22.81
CA GLU A 91 12.62 -10.22 -23.24
C GLU A 91 11.22 -10.31 -23.86
N ALA A 92 10.33 -9.38 -23.49
CA ALA A 92 9.01 -9.26 -24.09
C ALA A 92 8.50 -7.82 -24.04
N ALA A 93 7.66 -7.47 -25.02
CA ALA A 93 6.81 -6.28 -25.01
C ALA A 93 5.36 -6.70 -25.27
N ILE A 94 4.47 -6.44 -24.32
CA ILE A 94 3.04 -6.75 -24.42
C ILE A 94 2.30 -5.45 -24.66
N ARG A 95 1.67 -5.35 -25.81
CA ARG A 95 0.84 -4.20 -26.18
C ARG A 95 -0.61 -4.49 -25.88
N LEU A 96 -1.26 -3.60 -25.13
CA LEU A 96 -2.63 -3.78 -24.69
C LEU A 96 -3.60 -3.42 -25.83
N GLU A 97 -4.06 -4.45 -26.54
CA GLU A 97 -4.88 -4.30 -27.74
C GLU A 97 -6.22 -3.62 -27.42
N GLY A 98 -6.49 -2.52 -28.13
CA GLY A 98 -7.74 -1.78 -27.99
C GLY A 98 -7.83 -0.93 -26.72
N ALA A 99 -6.77 -0.90 -25.90
CA ALA A 99 -6.66 0.00 -24.78
C ALA A 99 -6.09 1.36 -25.22
N THR A 100 -6.50 2.42 -24.55
CA THR A 100 -5.92 3.75 -24.69
C THR A 100 -5.82 4.35 -23.30
N ALA A 101 -4.61 4.73 -22.90
CA ALA A 101 -4.35 5.42 -21.65
C ALA A 101 -4.22 6.92 -21.88
N ILE A 102 -4.55 7.67 -20.83
CA ILE A 102 -4.30 9.10 -20.75
C ILE A 102 -2.91 9.36 -20.17
N ASP A 103 -2.55 8.63 -19.11
CA ASP A 103 -1.34 8.85 -18.33
C ASP A 103 -1.01 7.61 -17.46
N THR A 104 -0.26 6.65 -18.02
CA THR A 104 0.16 5.45 -17.27
C THR A 104 1.32 5.73 -16.34
N GLU A 105 1.16 5.43 -15.06
CA GLU A 105 2.10 5.85 -14.02
C GLU A 105 2.61 4.69 -13.14
N ALA A 106 1.87 3.58 -13.06
CA ALA A 106 2.28 2.50 -12.17
C ALA A 106 1.95 1.12 -12.72
N ILE A 107 2.75 0.13 -12.32
CA ILE A 107 2.51 -1.29 -12.59
C ILE A 107 2.68 -2.12 -11.32
N GLY A 108 1.79 -3.08 -11.15
CA GLY A 108 1.86 -4.05 -10.06
C GLY A 108 1.47 -5.44 -10.53
N GLY A 109 1.59 -6.42 -9.64
CA GLY A 109 1.15 -7.77 -9.92
C GLY A 109 0.78 -8.55 -8.67
N PHE A 110 0.07 -9.64 -8.90
CA PHE A 110 -0.49 -10.48 -7.85
C PHE A 110 -0.47 -11.94 -8.28
N VAL A 111 -0.22 -12.83 -7.32
CA VAL A 111 -0.46 -14.26 -7.49
C VAL A 111 -1.59 -14.65 -6.56
N ASP A 112 -2.67 -15.21 -7.10
CA ASP A 112 -3.82 -15.67 -6.32
C ASP A 112 -3.50 -16.97 -5.56
N SER A 113 -4.43 -17.42 -4.69
CA SER A 113 -4.25 -18.66 -3.93
C SER A 113 -4.25 -19.94 -4.78
N ARG A 114 -4.59 -19.85 -6.07
CA ARG A 114 -4.53 -20.95 -7.05
C ARG A 114 -3.26 -20.90 -7.89
N GLY A 115 -2.40 -19.89 -7.67
CA GLY A 115 -1.16 -19.69 -8.39
C GLY A 115 -1.32 -18.96 -9.73
N ASN A 116 -2.48 -18.34 -9.99
CA ASN A 116 -2.67 -17.51 -11.18
C ASN A 116 -1.95 -16.17 -10.98
N ALA A 117 -1.06 -15.81 -11.90
CA ALA A 117 -0.34 -14.56 -11.90
C ALA A 117 -1.04 -13.51 -12.76
N MET A 118 -1.21 -12.30 -12.22
CA MET A 118 -1.86 -11.16 -12.86
C MET A 118 -0.94 -9.96 -12.83
N LEU A 119 -0.98 -9.16 -13.90
CA LEU A 119 -0.39 -7.83 -13.99
C LEU A 119 -1.50 -6.77 -13.98
N PHE A 120 -1.20 -5.62 -13.39
CA PHE A 120 -2.07 -4.45 -13.34
C PHE A 120 -1.27 -3.24 -13.79
N LEU A 121 -1.68 -2.63 -14.89
CA LEU A 121 -1.15 -1.35 -15.36
C LEU A 121 -2.13 -0.24 -15.02
N ALA A 122 -1.62 0.85 -14.44
CA ALA A 122 -2.42 1.92 -13.88
C ALA A 122 -2.30 3.19 -14.73
N ASP A 123 -3.40 3.55 -15.39
CA ASP A 123 -3.60 4.84 -16.05
C ASP A 123 -4.24 5.82 -15.04
N ILE A 124 -3.39 6.39 -14.19
CA ILE A 124 -3.77 7.09 -12.95
C ILE A 124 -3.19 8.51 -12.81
N GLY A 125 -2.31 8.94 -13.72
CA GLY A 125 -1.80 10.31 -13.74
C GLY A 125 -2.88 11.32 -14.13
N ASP A 126 -2.83 12.50 -13.52
CA ASP A 126 -3.78 13.60 -13.73
C ASP A 126 -3.23 14.92 -13.14
N ASN A 127 -2.07 15.40 -13.60
CA ASN A 127 -1.43 16.57 -13.00
C ASN A 127 -2.36 17.81 -12.93
N GLU A 128 -3.22 17.97 -13.95
CA GLU A 128 -4.21 19.06 -14.06
C GLU A 128 -5.52 18.78 -13.29
N LYS A 129 -5.68 17.58 -12.72
CA LYS A 129 -6.84 17.13 -11.92
C LYS A 129 -8.17 17.29 -12.65
N THR A 130 -8.20 16.88 -13.91
CA THR A 130 -9.34 17.05 -14.82
C THR A 130 -10.14 15.77 -15.08
N ARG A 131 -9.64 14.60 -14.65
CA ARG A 131 -10.25 13.29 -14.91
C ARG A 131 -11.45 13.03 -13.99
N VAL A 132 -12.53 13.79 -14.16
CA VAL A 132 -13.78 13.67 -13.37
C VAL A 132 -14.51 12.33 -13.53
N LYS A 133 -14.25 11.61 -14.63
CA LYS A 133 -14.76 10.24 -14.84
C LYS A 133 -13.91 9.17 -14.15
N GLY A 134 -12.78 9.57 -13.56
CA GLY A 134 -11.87 8.71 -12.84
C GLY A 134 -10.64 8.28 -13.62
N VAL A 135 -9.95 7.31 -13.05
CA VAL A 135 -8.73 6.67 -13.53
C VAL A 135 -8.98 5.20 -13.88
N THR A 136 -8.07 4.57 -14.60
CA THR A 136 -8.27 3.21 -15.14
C THR A 136 -7.19 2.26 -14.68
N ILE A 137 -7.58 1.06 -14.26
CA ILE A 137 -6.65 -0.08 -14.10
C ILE A 137 -6.91 -1.06 -15.24
N PHE A 138 -5.85 -1.38 -15.99
CA PHE A 138 -5.84 -2.46 -16.96
C PHE A 138 -5.29 -3.73 -16.29
N ALA A 139 -6.07 -4.80 -16.27
CA ALA A 139 -5.66 -6.08 -15.69
C ALA A 139 -5.54 -7.15 -16.78
N LEU A 140 -4.46 -7.93 -16.72
CA LEU A 140 -4.23 -9.06 -17.62
C LEU A 140 -3.48 -10.20 -16.91
N PRO A 141 -3.66 -11.45 -17.33
CA PRO A 141 -2.81 -12.54 -16.88
C PRO A 141 -1.35 -12.26 -17.24
N GLU A 142 -0.44 -12.54 -16.31
CA GLU A 142 0.98 -12.59 -16.64
C GLU A 142 1.23 -13.79 -17.56
N PRO A 143 1.85 -13.61 -18.75
CA PRO A 143 1.99 -14.70 -19.70
C PRO A 143 2.96 -15.77 -19.17
N SER A 144 2.66 -17.05 -19.42
CA SER A 144 3.51 -18.17 -19.01
C SER A 144 4.84 -18.26 -19.75
N SER A 145 4.99 -17.54 -20.87
CA SER A 145 6.23 -17.45 -21.64
C SER A 145 6.48 -16.00 -22.05
N LEU A 146 7.74 -15.58 -21.99
CA LEU A 146 8.14 -14.24 -22.40
C LEU A 146 8.32 -14.19 -23.92
N SER A 147 7.39 -13.51 -24.58
CA SER A 147 7.48 -13.17 -25.99
C SER A 147 6.68 -11.90 -26.26
N SER A 148 7.14 -11.09 -27.21
CA SER A 148 6.42 -9.88 -27.60
C SER A 148 5.12 -10.23 -28.30
N THR A 149 4.01 -9.64 -27.83
CA THR A 149 2.67 -9.97 -28.32
C THR A 149 1.70 -8.80 -28.13
N LYS A 150 0.49 -8.97 -28.66
CA LYS A 150 -0.67 -8.16 -28.31
C LYS A 150 -1.55 -8.97 -27.35
N ALA A 151 -2.08 -8.33 -26.33
CA ALA A 151 -2.97 -8.96 -25.38
C ALA A 151 -4.15 -8.05 -25.05
N LYS A 152 -5.31 -8.62 -24.80
CA LYS A 152 -6.45 -7.88 -24.25
C LYS A 152 -6.28 -7.77 -22.75
N ALA A 153 -6.54 -6.58 -22.21
CA ALA A 153 -6.66 -6.35 -20.79
C ALA A 153 -8.12 -6.02 -20.45
N GLU A 154 -8.58 -6.50 -19.30
CA GLU A 154 -9.82 -6.01 -18.73
C GLU A 154 -9.59 -4.63 -18.12
N SER A 155 -10.54 -3.72 -18.33
CA SER A 155 -10.42 -2.33 -17.87
C SER A 155 -11.41 -2.06 -16.75
N TYR A 156 -10.91 -1.48 -15.66
CA TYR A 156 -11.72 -1.09 -14.52
C TYR A 156 -11.60 0.42 -14.30
N GLN A 157 -12.72 1.12 -14.40
CA GLN A 157 -12.78 2.55 -14.09
C GLN A 157 -12.94 2.73 -12.58
N LEU A 158 -12.08 3.55 -11.97
CA LEU A 158 -12.14 3.92 -10.56
C LEU A 158 -12.34 5.43 -10.39
N VAL A 159 -13.16 5.82 -9.43
CA VAL A 159 -13.35 7.25 -9.09
C VAL A 159 -12.98 7.51 -7.64
N TYR A 160 -12.23 8.59 -7.43
CA TYR A 160 -11.96 9.13 -6.11
C TYR A 160 -13.24 9.67 -5.47
N PRO A 161 -13.39 9.56 -4.14
CA PRO A 161 -14.61 9.97 -3.48
C PRO A 161 -14.81 11.49 -3.40
N ASP A 162 -13.72 12.26 -3.57
CA ASP A 162 -13.56 13.68 -3.24
C ASP A 162 -13.05 14.55 -4.41
N GLY A 163 -13.02 14.00 -5.63
CA GLY A 163 -12.63 14.71 -6.85
C GLY A 163 -11.36 14.14 -7.50
N PRO A 164 -10.98 14.61 -8.70
CA PRO A 164 -9.81 14.08 -9.40
C PRO A 164 -8.51 14.36 -8.64
N HIS A 165 -7.60 13.40 -8.69
CA HIS A 165 -6.26 13.50 -8.13
C HIS A 165 -5.23 12.91 -9.08
N ASP A 166 -4.05 13.53 -9.08
CA ASP A 166 -2.83 12.99 -9.67
C ASP A 166 -2.28 11.87 -8.78
N ALA A 167 -1.85 10.75 -9.36
CA ALA A 167 -1.39 9.58 -8.61
C ALA A 167 -0.32 8.79 -9.35
N GLU A 168 0.58 8.17 -8.58
CA GLU A 168 1.85 7.65 -9.12
C GLU A 168 2.21 6.27 -8.57
N ALA A 169 1.35 5.70 -7.72
CA ALA A 169 1.63 4.40 -7.14
C ALA A 169 0.37 3.54 -7.13
N LEU A 170 0.54 2.32 -7.63
CA LEU A 170 -0.40 1.23 -7.47
C LEU A 170 0.18 0.22 -6.48
N LEU A 171 -0.45 0.10 -5.31
CA LEU A 171 -0.11 -0.92 -4.32
C LEU A 171 -1.03 -2.11 -4.48
N VAL A 172 -0.45 -3.31 -4.61
CA VAL A 172 -1.20 -4.56 -4.67
C VAL A 172 -0.94 -5.37 -3.41
N HIS A 173 -1.99 -5.65 -2.63
CA HIS A 173 -1.84 -6.40 -1.39
C HIS A 173 -1.43 -7.86 -1.70
N PRO A 174 -0.25 -8.32 -1.22
CA PRO A 174 0.33 -9.58 -1.72
C PRO A 174 -0.44 -10.83 -1.29
N GLN A 175 -1.29 -10.75 -0.27
CA GLN A 175 -2.20 -11.83 0.14
C GLN A 175 -3.58 -11.76 -0.50
N THR A 176 -4.17 -10.57 -0.66
CA THR A 176 -5.60 -10.45 -0.98
C THR A 176 -5.84 -10.02 -2.41
N GLY A 177 -4.86 -9.39 -3.06
CA GLY A 177 -5.02 -8.78 -4.38
C GLY A 177 -5.75 -7.43 -4.32
N ASN A 178 -6.08 -6.92 -3.13
CA ASN A 178 -6.69 -5.60 -3.00
C ASN A 178 -5.75 -4.53 -3.58
N LEU A 179 -6.35 -3.61 -4.35
CA LEU A 179 -5.63 -2.51 -4.97
C LEU A 179 -5.77 -1.24 -4.14
N TYR A 180 -4.68 -0.51 -4.01
CA TYR A 180 -4.67 0.84 -3.46
C TYR A 180 -3.94 1.77 -4.42
N ILE A 181 -4.45 2.99 -4.56
CA ILE A 181 -3.82 4.06 -5.33
C ILE A 181 -3.30 5.11 -4.35
N VAL A 182 -2.07 5.57 -4.55
CA VAL A 182 -1.49 6.65 -3.73
C VAL A 182 -1.28 7.89 -4.57
N THR A 183 -1.88 9.00 -4.15
CA THR A 183 -1.83 10.26 -4.88
C THR A 183 -0.50 11.00 -4.70
N LYS A 184 -0.16 11.86 -5.65
CA LYS A 184 0.98 12.79 -5.58
C LYS A 184 0.50 14.21 -5.37
N SER A 185 1.19 14.88 -4.46
CA SER A 185 0.97 16.29 -4.18
C SER A 185 2.23 16.84 -3.50
N PRO A 186 2.63 18.09 -3.80
CA PRO A 186 3.78 18.71 -3.14
C PRO A 186 3.67 18.77 -1.60
N SER A 187 2.45 18.73 -1.07
CA SER A 187 2.16 18.76 0.38
C SER A 187 2.03 17.36 1.02
N GLY A 188 2.12 16.30 0.23
CA GLY A 188 1.86 14.92 0.65
C GLY A 188 0.65 14.31 -0.05
N GLY A 189 0.74 13.01 -0.34
CA GLY A 189 -0.31 12.21 -0.95
C GLY A 189 -1.38 11.69 0.03
N ALA A 190 -2.21 10.78 -0.46
CA ALA A 190 -3.15 9.99 0.33
C ALA A 190 -3.36 8.61 -0.31
N VAL A 191 -3.67 7.62 0.53
CA VAL A 191 -4.00 6.26 0.10
C VAL A 191 -5.50 6.15 -0.13
N TYR A 192 -5.88 5.61 -1.29
CA TYR A 192 -7.25 5.27 -1.64
C TYR A 192 -7.37 3.78 -1.90
N ALA A 193 -8.38 3.14 -1.31
CA ALA A 193 -8.66 1.73 -1.56
C ALA A 193 -9.68 1.58 -2.68
N ALA A 194 -9.37 0.70 -3.64
CA ALA A 194 -10.36 0.21 -4.58
C ALA A 194 -11.34 -0.76 -3.88
N PRO A 195 -12.57 -0.93 -4.42
CA PRO A 195 -13.43 -2.03 -4.00
C PRO A 195 -12.70 -3.37 -4.11
N THR A 196 -12.91 -4.28 -3.15
CA THR A 196 -12.26 -5.59 -3.13
C THR A 196 -12.63 -6.45 -4.34
N ALA A 197 -13.82 -6.21 -4.91
CA ALA A 197 -14.24 -6.78 -6.18
C ALA A 197 -14.47 -5.62 -7.17
N LEU A 198 -13.63 -5.57 -8.20
CA LEU A 198 -13.80 -4.63 -9.30
C LEU A 198 -14.79 -5.19 -10.31
N VAL A 199 -15.65 -4.32 -10.82
CA VAL A 199 -16.65 -4.69 -11.82
C VAL A 199 -16.35 -3.94 -13.13
N PRO A 200 -16.16 -4.64 -14.26
CA PRO A 200 -15.95 -4.01 -15.57
C PRO A 200 -17.19 -3.26 -16.03
N GLY A 201 -16.99 -2.19 -16.80
CA GLY A 201 -18.10 -1.42 -17.41
C GLY A 201 -18.94 -0.60 -16.42
N VAL A 202 -18.61 -0.60 -15.13
CA VAL A 202 -19.22 0.27 -14.12
C VAL A 202 -18.15 1.12 -13.43
N THR A 203 -18.61 2.20 -12.80
CA THR A 203 -17.74 3.06 -11.99
C THR A 203 -17.49 2.43 -10.61
N ASN A 204 -16.23 2.07 -10.33
CA ASN A 204 -15.79 1.55 -9.04
C ASN A 204 -15.40 2.72 -8.13
N ARG A 205 -16.19 3.02 -7.09
CA ARG A 205 -15.88 4.14 -6.18
C ARG A 205 -14.86 3.71 -5.14
N MET A 206 -13.77 4.48 -5.03
CA MET A 206 -12.73 4.26 -4.04
C MET A 206 -13.09 4.87 -2.68
N GLU A 207 -12.41 4.38 -1.64
CA GLU A 207 -12.48 4.90 -0.28
C GLU A 207 -11.17 5.61 0.09
N HIS A 208 -11.25 6.81 0.66
CA HIS A 208 -10.08 7.48 1.22
C HIS A 208 -9.69 6.81 2.55
N ILE A 209 -8.45 6.33 2.64
CA ILE A 209 -7.96 5.59 3.80
C ILE A 209 -7.19 6.48 4.76
N ALA A 210 -6.07 7.05 4.30
CA ALA A 210 -5.15 7.79 5.15
C ALA A 210 -4.35 8.82 4.35
N PRO A 211 -4.08 10.00 4.93
CA PRO A 211 -3.11 10.93 4.37
C PRO A 211 -1.69 10.37 4.50
N VAL A 212 -0.83 10.72 3.55
CA VAL A 212 0.57 10.34 3.50
C VAL A 212 1.43 11.61 3.41
N PRO A 213 2.17 12.00 4.46
CA PRO A 213 2.94 13.25 4.47
C PRO A 213 4.26 13.14 3.68
N HIS A 214 4.21 12.62 2.44
CA HIS A 214 5.35 12.34 1.57
C HIS A 214 4.95 12.57 0.11
N VAL A 215 5.87 13.11 -0.69
CA VAL A 215 5.71 13.21 -2.15
C VAL A 215 5.99 11.83 -2.73
N ILE A 216 5.06 11.33 -3.54
CA ILE A 216 5.05 9.97 -4.04
C ILE A 216 5.48 9.98 -5.50
N SER A 217 6.32 9.03 -5.87
CA SER A 217 6.70 8.74 -7.26
C SER A 217 6.65 7.25 -7.60
N ASP A 218 6.51 6.37 -6.59
CA ASP A 218 6.05 4.98 -6.74
C ASP A 218 5.85 4.37 -5.33
N GLY A 219 5.37 3.14 -5.24
CA GLY A 219 5.33 2.39 -3.99
C GLY A 219 5.04 0.90 -4.13
N VAL A 220 5.32 0.15 -3.07
CA VAL A 220 5.09 -1.30 -3.00
C VAL A 220 4.74 -1.77 -1.60
N LEU A 221 3.94 -2.83 -1.49
CA LEU A 221 3.65 -3.53 -0.24
C LEU A 221 4.51 -4.79 -0.13
N ASN A 222 5.12 -5.01 1.05
CA ASN A 222 5.73 -6.30 1.34
C ASN A 222 4.71 -7.32 1.86
N ALA A 223 5.12 -8.57 2.01
CA ALA A 223 4.27 -9.64 2.53
C ALA A 223 3.84 -9.43 4.00
N GLY A 224 4.51 -8.57 4.78
CA GLY A 224 4.06 -8.17 6.11
C GLY A 224 2.94 -7.13 6.10
N GLY A 225 2.61 -6.57 4.93
CA GLY A 225 1.69 -5.44 4.79
C GLY A 225 2.35 -4.08 4.97
N GLN A 226 3.66 -4.01 5.22
CA GLN A 226 4.39 -2.75 5.31
C GLN A 226 4.44 -2.08 3.94
N MET A 227 4.22 -0.77 3.94
CA MET A 227 4.10 0.04 2.75
C MET A 227 5.38 0.86 2.54
N PHE A 228 6.02 0.67 1.39
CA PHE A 228 7.22 1.38 0.98
C PHE A 228 6.80 2.41 -0.06
N LEU A 229 6.95 3.69 0.23
CA LEU A 229 6.60 4.76 -0.68
C LEU A 229 7.85 5.54 -1.07
N ARG A 230 8.11 5.56 -2.36
CA ARG A 230 9.21 6.30 -2.96
C ARG A 230 8.81 7.75 -3.16
N GLY A 231 9.75 8.65 -2.91
CA GLY A 231 9.82 9.94 -3.58
C GLY A 231 11.21 10.12 -4.19
N TYR A 232 11.52 11.30 -4.72
CA TYR A 232 12.74 11.53 -5.50
C TYR A 232 14.07 11.22 -4.79
N ASN A 233 14.15 11.45 -3.48
CA ASN A 233 15.42 11.31 -2.73
C ASN A 233 15.35 10.39 -1.52
N LYS A 234 14.19 9.79 -1.23
CA LYS A 234 13.99 8.88 -0.09
C LYS A 234 12.82 7.95 -0.32
N VAL A 235 12.90 6.78 0.29
CA VAL A 235 11.80 5.84 0.49
C VAL A 235 11.35 5.93 1.94
N ARG A 236 10.05 6.09 2.17
CA ARG A 236 9.45 6.02 3.49
C ARG A 236 8.74 4.69 3.68
N VAL A 237 9.01 4.04 4.81
CA VAL A 237 8.42 2.76 5.17
C VAL A 237 7.38 3.00 6.25
N PHE A 238 6.17 2.53 6.03
CA PHE A 238 5.05 2.62 6.94
C PHE A 238 4.63 1.23 7.43
N SER A 239 4.02 1.16 8.61
CA SER A 239 3.58 -0.13 9.19
C SER A 239 2.60 -0.86 8.29
N ASP A 240 1.75 -0.09 7.62
CA ASP A 240 0.68 -0.53 6.74
C ASP A 240 0.12 0.69 5.98
N ILE A 241 -0.95 0.45 5.22
CA ILE A 241 -1.69 1.45 4.43
C ILE A 241 -2.38 2.55 5.27
N THR A 242 -2.38 2.46 6.60
CA THR A 242 -2.92 3.50 7.51
C THR A 242 -1.89 4.58 7.88
N GLY A 243 -0.62 4.41 7.49
CA GLY A 243 0.33 5.52 7.43
C GLY A 243 1.16 5.81 8.68
N LYS A 244 1.31 4.87 9.63
CA LYS A 244 2.31 5.02 10.70
C LYS A 244 3.72 4.83 10.15
N LEU A 245 4.50 5.91 10.11
CA LEU A 245 5.90 5.88 9.66
C LEU A 245 6.77 5.03 10.59
N LEU A 246 7.54 4.10 10.01
CA LEU A 246 8.52 3.27 10.69
C LEU A 246 9.94 3.76 10.43
N GLU A 247 10.27 3.97 9.16
CA GLU A 247 11.65 4.25 8.73
C GLU A 247 11.70 5.17 7.51
N THR A 248 12.83 5.84 7.32
CA THR A 248 13.15 6.57 6.10
C THR A 248 14.51 6.13 5.57
N ILE A 249 14.52 5.59 4.37
CA ILE A 249 15.69 5.09 3.66
C ILE A 249 16.08 6.13 2.61
N PRO A 250 17.32 6.63 2.54
CA PRO A 250 17.76 7.47 1.43
C PRO A 250 17.60 6.73 0.10
N ALA A 251 17.05 7.39 -0.93
CA ALA A 251 16.97 6.81 -2.27
C ALA A 251 18.31 6.96 -3.00
N PRO A 252 18.61 6.12 -4.00
CA PRO A 252 19.81 6.31 -4.82
C PRO A 252 19.72 7.63 -5.58
N LYS A 253 20.89 8.24 -5.88
CA LYS A 253 20.94 9.44 -6.70
C LYS A 253 20.59 9.09 -8.14
N GLN A 254 19.47 9.58 -8.61
CA GLN A 254 18.97 9.39 -9.97
C GLN A 254 18.42 10.72 -10.50
N PRO A 255 18.42 10.94 -11.84
CA PRO A 255 17.84 12.14 -12.43
C PRO A 255 16.37 12.32 -12.07
N GLN A 256 15.58 11.25 -12.18
CA GLN A 256 14.13 11.29 -11.97
C GLN A 256 13.63 9.91 -11.50
N GLY A 257 13.26 9.83 -10.23
CA GLY A 257 13.10 8.57 -9.54
C GLY A 257 11.67 8.05 -9.47
N GLU A 258 11.30 7.12 -10.34
CA GLU A 258 9.89 6.85 -10.69
C GLU A 258 9.46 5.38 -10.57
N SER A 259 10.31 4.53 -10.00
CA SER A 259 9.93 3.13 -9.79
C SER A 259 10.50 2.48 -8.54
N LEU A 260 9.72 1.62 -7.89
CA LEU A 260 10.07 0.93 -6.67
C LEU A 260 9.41 -0.45 -6.62
N THR A 261 10.20 -1.50 -6.38
CA THR A 261 9.63 -2.83 -6.19
C THR A 261 10.42 -3.63 -5.18
N ILE A 262 9.79 -4.65 -4.60
CA ILE A 262 10.47 -5.66 -3.79
C ILE A 262 10.74 -6.86 -4.68
N GLY A 263 11.96 -7.37 -4.66
CA GLY A 263 12.35 -8.57 -5.39
C GLY A 263 11.46 -9.76 -5.06
N ALA A 264 11.34 -10.72 -5.97
CA ALA A 264 10.48 -11.88 -5.80
C ALA A 264 10.82 -12.70 -4.54
N ASP A 265 12.05 -12.63 -4.03
CA ASP A 265 12.49 -13.28 -2.79
C ASP A 265 12.07 -12.55 -1.51
N GLY A 266 11.57 -11.32 -1.62
CA GLY A 266 11.15 -10.49 -0.49
C GLY A 266 12.30 -9.87 0.30
N ARG A 267 13.55 -9.93 -0.20
CA ARG A 267 14.76 -9.57 0.56
C ARG A 267 15.48 -8.33 0.05
N SER A 268 15.14 -7.84 -1.13
CA SER A 268 15.77 -6.67 -1.71
C SER A 268 14.73 -5.69 -2.24
N LEU A 269 15.00 -4.40 -2.08
CA LEU A 269 14.27 -3.32 -2.72
C LEU A 269 15.01 -2.92 -4.01
N PHE A 270 14.27 -2.63 -5.06
CA PHE A 270 14.81 -2.17 -6.34
C PHE A 270 14.20 -0.82 -6.66
N ALA A 271 15.00 0.12 -7.16
CA ALA A 271 14.58 1.46 -7.53
C ALA A 271 15.13 1.87 -8.89
N GLY A 272 14.26 2.22 -9.83
CA GLY A 272 14.62 2.66 -11.17
C GLY A 272 14.56 4.17 -11.37
N SER A 273 14.65 4.63 -12.61
CA SER A 273 14.58 6.03 -12.96
C SER A 273 13.97 6.14 -14.35
N GLU A 274 13.28 7.23 -14.60
CA GLU A 274 12.99 7.65 -15.97
C GLU A 274 14.28 8.01 -16.72
N GLY A 275 14.16 8.11 -18.04
CA GLY A 275 15.23 8.47 -18.95
C GLY A 275 15.79 7.27 -19.72
N ALA A 276 16.18 7.51 -20.97
CA ALA A 276 16.82 6.48 -21.79
C ALA A 276 18.07 5.92 -21.11
N LYS A 277 18.23 4.59 -21.16
CA LYS A 277 19.38 3.88 -20.57
C LYS A 277 19.49 4.06 -19.05
N SER A 278 18.37 4.33 -18.38
CA SER A 278 18.32 4.50 -16.93
C SER A 278 18.80 3.25 -16.19
N ALA A 279 19.27 3.44 -14.95
CA ALA A 279 19.76 2.38 -14.10
C ALA A 279 18.72 1.98 -13.06
N VAL A 280 18.65 0.68 -12.77
CA VAL A 280 17.95 0.11 -11.63
C VAL A 280 18.97 -0.21 -10.54
N PHE A 281 18.71 0.27 -9.34
CA PHE A 281 19.54 0.02 -8.16
C PHE A 281 18.86 -0.98 -7.24
N ARG A 282 19.66 -1.78 -6.54
CA ARG A 282 19.25 -2.76 -5.55
C ARG A 282 19.74 -2.36 -4.16
N LEU A 283 18.89 -2.59 -3.17
CA LEU A 283 19.18 -2.44 -1.75
C LEU A 283 18.76 -3.72 -1.02
N PRO A 284 19.68 -4.48 -0.41
CA PRO A 284 19.31 -5.53 0.53
C PRO A 284 18.52 -4.94 1.71
N LEU A 285 17.35 -5.51 1.99
CA LEU A 285 16.52 -5.09 3.11
C LEU A 285 17.05 -5.66 4.44
N PRO A 286 16.99 -4.89 5.54
CA PRO A 286 17.13 -5.42 6.89
C PRO A 286 16.11 -6.53 7.16
N GLU A 287 16.42 -7.45 8.09
CA GLU A 287 15.57 -8.60 8.39
C GLU A 287 14.16 -8.19 8.84
N GLU A 288 14.03 -7.05 9.51
CA GLU A 288 12.78 -6.50 10.01
C GLU A 288 11.85 -5.94 8.90
N LEU A 289 12.41 -5.67 7.73
CA LEU A 289 11.70 -5.17 6.55
C LEU A 289 11.58 -6.21 5.44
N ALA A 290 12.49 -7.19 5.43
CA ALA A 290 12.42 -8.34 4.56
C ALA A 290 11.21 -9.20 4.94
N ALA A 291 10.43 -9.60 3.94
CA ALA A 291 9.27 -10.45 4.15
C ALA A 291 9.18 -11.44 3.00
N ALA A 292 9.30 -12.73 3.31
CA ALA A 292 9.24 -13.78 2.32
C ALA A 292 7.95 -13.65 1.47
N PRO A 293 8.03 -13.90 0.15
CA PRO A 293 6.87 -13.81 -0.73
C PRO A 293 5.78 -14.75 -0.24
N VAL A 294 4.53 -14.26 -0.30
CA VAL A 294 3.36 -15.00 0.16
C VAL A 294 3.08 -16.21 -0.73
N ARG A 295 3.35 -16.09 -2.03
CA ARG A 295 2.94 -17.07 -3.04
C ARG A 295 3.90 -17.11 -4.20
N VAL A 296 4.17 -18.32 -4.65
CA VAL A 296 4.78 -18.64 -5.94
C VAL A 296 3.68 -19.17 -6.88
N PRO A 297 3.71 -18.83 -8.17
CA PRO A 297 2.72 -19.31 -9.13
C PRO A 297 2.79 -20.83 -9.32
N SER A 298 1.68 -21.39 -9.78
CA SER A 298 1.59 -22.81 -10.12
C SER A 298 2.37 -23.05 -11.42
N PRO A 299 3.09 -24.18 -11.56
CA PRO A 299 3.68 -24.55 -12.84
C PRO A 299 2.57 -24.65 -13.90
N PRO A 300 2.84 -24.26 -15.17
CA PRO A 300 1.88 -24.45 -16.26
C PRO A 300 1.47 -25.93 -16.34
N PRO A 301 0.22 -26.24 -16.76
CA PRO A 301 -0.13 -27.61 -17.09
C PRO A 301 0.84 -28.12 -18.16
N GLU A 302 1.48 -29.27 -17.92
CA GLU A 302 2.22 -29.99 -18.97
C GLU A 302 1.23 -30.32 -20.08
N VAL A 303 1.33 -29.63 -21.23
CA VAL A 303 0.62 -30.02 -22.44
C VAL A 303 1.37 -31.23 -23.00
N PRO A 304 0.77 -32.44 -23.03
CA PRO A 304 1.42 -33.57 -23.67
C PRO A 304 1.64 -33.22 -25.14
N ALA A 305 2.87 -33.36 -25.63
CA ALA A 305 3.20 -33.10 -27.03
C ALA A 305 2.38 -34.02 -27.94
N GLY A 306 1.39 -33.47 -28.64
CA GLY A 306 0.49 -34.23 -29.50
C GLY A 306 -0.21 -33.35 -30.55
N GLN A 307 0.42 -33.27 -31.72
CA GLN A 307 -0.06 -32.91 -33.07
C GLN A 307 -0.66 -31.50 -33.35
N PRO A 308 -0.29 -30.88 -34.49
CA PRO A 308 -0.85 -29.60 -34.91
C PRO A 308 -2.19 -29.80 -35.60
N ASP A 309 -3.16 -28.94 -35.33
CA ASP A 309 -4.10 -28.41 -36.33
C ASP A 309 -5.08 -27.40 -35.68
N GLY A 310 -5.35 -26.32 -36.41
CA GLY A 310 -6.58 -25.54 -36.26
C GLY A 310 -6.47 -24.24 -35.48
N GLU A 311 -6.44 -23.13 -36.22
CA GLU A 311 -6.82 -21.81 -35.74
C GLU A 311 -8.03 -21.88 -34.80
N THR A 312 -7.82 -21.58 -33.53
CA THR A 312 -8.92 -21.27 -32.61
C THR A 312 -8.55 -20.04 -31.81
N SER A 313 -9.24 -18.95 -32.14
CA SER A 313 -9.40 -17.76 -31.33
C SER A 313 -9.72 -18.19 -29.88
N THR A 314 -8.76 -18.03 -28.98
CA THR A 314 -9.00 -18.19 -27.54
C THR A 314 -9.68 -16.94 -27.03
N ALA A 315 -10.99 -16.85 -27.26
CA ALA A 315 -11.85 -16.08 -26.41
C ALA A 315 -11.73 -16.66 -24.98
N TYR A 316 -11.03 -15.95 -24.11
CA TYR A 316 -10.92 -16.31 -22.70
C TYR A 316 -12.33 -16.35 -22.09
N PRO A 317 -12.78 -17.49 -21.52
CA PRO A 317 -14.08 -17.54 -20.86
C PRO A 317 -14.07 -16.63 -19.63
N SER A 318 -15.14 -15.83 -19.51
CA SER A 318 -15.37 -14.73 -18.56
C SER A 318 -15.49 -15.14 -17.08
N GLU A 319 -15.01 -16.33 -16.69
CA GLU A 319 -15.13 -16.85 -15.32
C GLU A 319 -13.86 -16.64 -14.47
N TRP A 320 -12.81 -16.03 -15.03
CA TRP A 320 -11.47 -16.03 -14.45
C TRP A 320 -11.20 -14.83 -13.51
N LEU A 321 -12.16 -13.92 -13.35
CA LEU A 321 -11.94 -12.61 -12.72
C LEU A 321 -12.71 -12.41 -11.40
N TRP A 322 -12.84 -13.47 -10.61
CA TRP A 322 -13.14 -13.32 -9.18
C TRP A 322 -11.85 -12.96 -8.43
N VAL A 323 -11.44 -11.70 -8.50
CA VAL A 323 -10.52 -11.15 -7.50
C VAL A 323 -11.29 -11.11 -6.17
N GLY A 324 -10.83 -11.95 -5.24
CA GLY A 324 -11.21 -12.10 -3.82
C GLY A 324 -12.44 -11.33 -3.30
N GLY A 325 -13.56 -12.02 -3.15
CA GLY A 325 -14.71 -11.43 -2.45
C GLY A 325 -15.86 -12.37 -2.13
N LEU A 326 -15.65 -13.60 -1.66
CA LEU A 326 -16.77 -14.51 -1.34
C LEU A 326 -16.82 -15.17 0.04
N LEU A 327 -16.07 -14.73 1.05
CA LEU A 327 -16.25 -15.28 2.42
C LEU A 327 -16.28 -14.28 3.59
N ALA A 328 -16.42 -12.96 3.36
CA ALA A 328 -16.57 -11.99 4.46
C ALA A 328 -17.98 -11.38 4.60
N GLY A 329 -18.85 -11.50 3.59
CA GLY A 329 -20.15 -10.81 3.55
C GLY A 329 -21.24 -11.38 4.48
N ALA A 330 -21.15 -12.63 4.93
CA ALA A 330 -22.20 -13.25 5.71
C ALA A 330 -22.10 -13.01 7.23
N VAL A 331 -20.92 -12.61 7.75
CA VAL A 331 -20.72 -12.47 9.21
C VAL A 331 -20.94 -11.03 9.70
N VAL A 332 -20.84 -10.01 8.83
CA VAL A 332 -20.97 -8.61 9.25
C VAL A 332 -22.44 -8.13 9.32
N ILE A 333 -23.37 -8.74 8.58
CA ILE A 333 -24.80 -8.35 8.61
C ILE A 333 -25.47 -8.75 9.95
N ALA A 334 -25.00 -9.81 10.62
CA ALA A 334 -25.56 -10.22 11.91
C ALA A 334 -25.10 -9.34 13.10
N ALA A 335 -23.93 -8.68 13.00
CA ALA A 335 -23.34 -7.91 14.09
C ALA A 335 -23.84 -6.44 14.16
N LEU A 336 -24.42 -5.90 13.08
CA LEU A 336 -24.85 -4.49 13.02
C LEU A 336 -26.35 -4.28 13.32
N ALA A 337 -27.17 -5.32 13.24
CA ALA A 337 -28.60 -5.25 13.57
C ALA A 337 -28.89 -4.82 15.04
N PRO A 338 -28.09 -5.18 16.07
CA PRO A 338 -28.33 -4.73 17.44
C PRO A 338 -27.90 -3.28 17.70
N LEU A 339 -26.91 -2.75 16.98
CA LEU A 339 -26.40 -1.37 17.18
C LEU A 339 -27.32 -0.31 16.56
N ALA A 340 -27.94 -0.61 15.41
CA ALA A 340 -28.91 0.29 14.79
C ALA A 340 -30.19 0.47 15.65
N ARG A 341 -30.61 -0.57 16.39
CA ARG A 341 -31.75 -0.49 17.32
C ARG A 341 -31.44 0.36 18.56
N ARG A 342 -30.19 0.38 19.05
CA ARG A 342 -29.80 1.18 20.23
C ARG A 342 -29.65 2.68 19.93
N ARG A 343 -29.33 3.08 18.69
CA ARG A 343 -29.28 4.50 18.30
C ARG A 343 -30.67 5.12 18.11
N ARG A 344 -31.66 4.37 17.61
CA ARG A 344 -33.04 4.88 17.49
C ARG A 344 -33.73 5.10 18.83
N ALA A 345 -33.43 4.28 19.85
CA ALA A 345 -33.99 4.45 21.19
C ALA A 345 -33.45 5.70 21.94
N ARG A 346 -32.20 6.11 21.70
CA ARG A 346 -31.61 7.32 22.32
C ARG A 346 -32.09 8.62 21.69
N LEU A 347 -32.43 8.62 20.40
CA LEU A 347 -32.98 9.81 19.74
C LEU A 347 -34.46 10.03 20.07
N ALA A 348 -35.22 8.98 20.36
CA ALA A 348 -36.60 9.11 20.85
C ALA A 348 -36.66 9.68 22.28
N SER A 349 -35.75 9.26 23.17
CA SER A 349 -35.69 9.76 24.55
C SER A 349 -35.21 11.22 24.68
N SER A 350 -34.45 11.74 23.71
CA SER A 350 -34.00 13.14 23.70
C SER A 350 -35.07 14.11 23.18
N ALA A 351 -36.03 13.63 22.37
CA ALA A 351 -37.13 14.47 21.86
C ALA A 351 -38.26 14.63 22.89
N GLU A 352 -38.38 13.70 23.85
CA GLU A 352 -39.38 13.74 24.93
C GLU A 352 -38.95 14.63 26.10
N SER A 353 -37.63 14.83 26.33
CA SER A 353 -37.15 15.73 27.40
C SER A 353 -37.24 17.22 27.05
N ASP A 354 -37.11 17.59 25.76
CA ASP A 354 -37.23 18.98 25.30
C ASP A 354 -38.69 19.47 25.21
N SER A 355 -39.65 18.55 25.12
CA SER A 355 -41.09 18.86 25.09
C SER A 355 -41.68 19.12 26.50
N THR A 356 -40.95 18.75 27.56
CA THR A 356 -41.43 18.86 28.95
C THR A 356 -40.95 20.14 29.66
N VAL A 357 -39.91 20.80 29.14
CA VAL A 357 -39.40 22.08 29.69
C VAL A 357 -40.10 23.31 29.11
N ALA A 358 -40.74 23.19 27.93
CA ALA A 358 -41.47 24.29 27.29
C ALA A 358 -42.93 24.50 27.79
N LEU A 359 -43.46 23.61 28.64
CA LEU A 359 -44.86 23.68 29.14
C LEU A 359 -45.00 24.15 30.60
N VAL A 360 -43.90 24.47 31.29
CA VAL A 360 -43.91 24.99 32.68
C VAL A 360 -43.74 26.51 32.75
N SER A 361 -43.46 27.20 31.64
CA SER A 361 -43.30 28.68 31.61
C SER A 361 -44.56 29.47 31.16
N GLN A 362 -45.73 28.83 31.09
CA GLN A 362 -47.01 29.47 30.68
C GLN A 362 -48.12 29.34 31.73
N ARG A 363 -47.75 29.13 33.00
CA ARG A 363 -48.63 29.29 34.17
C ARG A 363 -47.90 30.05 35.27
N GLU A 364 -47.55 31.30 35.01
CA GLU A 364 -47.27 32.35 36.00
C GLU A 364 -46.91 33.64 35.24
N ASN A 365 -47.94 34.27 34.65
CA ASN A 365 -48.18 35.72 34.55
C ASN A 365 -49.34 36.01 33.61
#